data_AF-A0A3L8RWW5-F1
#
_entry.id   AF-A0A3L8RWW5-F1
#
_cell.length_a   1.000
_cell.length_b   1.000
_cell.length_c   1.000
_cell.angle_alpha   90.00
_cell.angle_beta   90.00
_cell.angle_gamma   90.00
#
_symmetry.space_group_name_H-M   'P 1'
#
loop_
_entity.id
_entity.type
_entity.pdbx_description
1 polymer ?
#
loop_
_entity_poly.entity_id
_entity_poly.type
_entity_poly.pdbx_seq_one_letter_code
_entity_poly.pdbx_strand_id
1 'polypeptide(L)'
;MEVKDANAALLSNFEVYQLLTDLKQQRKESGKTKQSSGQQNLNTIMYETLKYISKTPCRYQSPETVREFLVAMKDHKLTKAEKLQLLNHRPVSAVEIQLVLDEMPRSRESLSGYPMKTQKLGKKMVEESEERLTEEQIESLLQTVTNILPGDPEEQQRDSAMATEDRGDQA
;
A
#
# COMPACT_ATOMS: atom_id res chain seq x y z
N MET A 1 7.67 -25.23 15.60
CA MET A 1 7.94 -23.79 15.38
C MET A 1 6.81 -23.05 16.05
N GLU A 2 7.09 -22.20 17.03
CA GLU A 2 6.07 -21.43 17.75
C GLU A 2 6.14 -19.96 17.32
N VAL A 3 4.97 -19.36 17.06
CA VAL A 3 4.86 -17.97 16.65
C VAL A 3 4.78 -17.11 17.91
N LYS A 4 5.74 -16.20 18.10
CA LYS A 4 5.77 -15.28 19.25
C LYS A 4 4.83 -14.10 19.04
N ASP A 5 4.92 -13.46 17.87
CA ASP A 5 4.09 -12.34 17.47
C ASP A 5 3.60 -12.56 16.04
N ALA A 6 2.28 -12.64 15.85
CA ALA A 6 1.69 -12.83 14.53
C ALA A 6 1.80 -11.56 13.66
N ASN A 7 1.71 -10.38 14.27
CA ASN A 7 1.71 -9.08 13.59
C ASN A 7 2.85 -8.21 14.13
N ALA A 8 4.09 -8.56 13.77
CA ALA A 8 5.27 -7.85 14.26
C ALA A 8 5.49 -6.48 13.60
N ALA A 9 5.15 -6.35 12.31
CA ALA A 9 5.35 -5.13 11.55
C ALA A 9 4.35 -5.01 10.40
N LEU A 10 4.11 -3.77 9.98
CA LEU A 10 3.44 -3.43 8.73
C LEU A 10 4.53 -3.14 7.70
N LEU A 11 4.51 -3.83 6.57
CA LEU A 11 5.47 -3.64 5.47
C LEU A 11 4.76 -3.04 4.27
N SER A 12 5.44 -2.09 3.61
CA SER A 12 4.99 -1.51 2.35
C SER A 12 5.29 -2.43 1.17
N ASN A 13 4.49 -2.31 0.11
CA ASN A 13 4.74 -3.03 -1.14
C ASN A 13 6.14 -2.67 -1.70
N PHE A 14 6.61 -1.45 -1.47
CA PHE A 14 7.96 -1.00 -1.83
C PHE A 14 9.05 -1.77 -1.07
N GLU A 15 8.97 -1.90 0.25
CA GLU A 15 9.95 -2.67 1.04
C GLU A 15 9.97 -4.14 0.65
N VAL A 16 8.78 -4.72 0.40
CA VAL A 16 8.66 -6.09 -0.08
C VAL A 16 9.29 -6.23 -1.47
N TYR A 17 9.08 -5.27 -2.37
CA TYR A 17 9.69 -5.27 -3.70
C TYR A 17 11.22 -5.20 -3.63
N GLN A 18 11.75 -4.30 -2.81
CA GLN A 18 13.19 -4.14 -2.61
C GLN A 18 13.80 -5.42 -2.04
N LEU A 19 13.19 -5.97 -0.99
CA LEU A 19 13.63 -7.22 -0.36
C LEU A 19 13.64 -8.39 -1.35
N LEU A 20 12.57 -8.56 -2.15
CA LEU A 20 12.50 -9.63 -3.14
C LEU A 20 13.55 -9.45 -4.25
N THR A 21 13.86 -8.22 -4.63
CA THR A 21 14.89 -7.90 -5.62
C THR A 21 16.28 -8.24 -5.07
N ASP A 22 16.57 -7.86 -3.83
CA ASP A 22 17.83 -8.17 -3.14
C ASP A 22 18.01 -9.68 -2.96
N LEU A 23 16.95 -10.40 -2.57
CA LEU A 23 16.96 -11.86 -2.44
C LEU A 23 17.22 -12.54 -3.80
N LYS A 24 16.62 -12.03 -4.88
CA LYS A 24 16.85 -12.54 -6.24
C LYS A 24 18.31 -12.33 -6.67
N GLN A 25 18.90 -11.17 -6.34
CA GLN A 25 20.30 -10.83 -6.64
C GLN A 25 21.28 -11.75 -5.89
N GLN A 26 21.12 -11.87 -4.56
CA GLN A 26 21.96 -12.73 -3.72
C GLN A 26 21.95 -14.19 -4.21
N ARG A 27 20.79 -14.67 -4.67
CA ARG A 27 20.62 -16.04 -5.18
C ARG A 27 21.27 -16.26 -6.54
N LYS A 28 21.37 -15.21 -7.36
CA LYS A 28 22.09 -15.23 -8.64
C LYS A 28 23.61 -15.31 -8.41
N GLU A 29 24.10 -14.65 -7.38
CA GLU A 29 25.52 -14.63 -6.98
C GLU A 29 25.94 -15.93 -6.24
N SER A 30 25.02 -16.54 -5.49
CA SER A 30 25.25 -17.77 -4.70
C SER A 30 25.29 -19.07 -5.52
N GLY A 31 25.96 -19.06 -6.68
CA GLY A 31 25.97 -20.13 -7.69
C GLY A 31 25.75 -21.58 -7.21
N LYS A 32 24.71 -22.22 -7.77
CA LYS A 32 24.49 -23.68 -7.87
C LYS A 32 24.79 -24.54 -6.62
N THR A 33 24.24 -24.23 -5.46
CA THR A 33 24.01 -25.25 -4.42
C THR A 33 22.72 -26.01 -4.73
N LYS A 34 22.75 -27.35 -4.65
CA LYS A 34 21.65 -28.29 -4.94
C LYS A 34 20.26 -27.69 -4.65
N GLN A 35 19.51 -27.38 -5.69
CA GLN A 35 18.14 -26.88 -5.61
C GLN A 35 17.25 -27.97 -4.99
N SER A 36 16.96 -27.83 -3.69
CA SER A 36 15.94 -28.62 -3.01
C SER A 36 14.55 -28.25 -3.56
N SER A 37 13.57 -29.16 -3.49
CA SER A 37 12.19 -28.88 -3.90
C SER A 37 11.56 -27.69 -3.15
N GLY A 38 11.91 -27.49 -1.87
CA GLY A 38 11.48 -26.31 -1.10
C GLY A 38 12.06 -25.00 -1.65
N GLN A 39 13.21 -25.08 -2.31
CA GLN A 39 13.89 -23.95 -2.94
C GLN A 39 13.20 -23.52 -4.25
N GLN A 40 12.48 -24.44 -4.90
CA GLN A 40 11.69 -24.20 -6.11
C GLN A 40 10.36 -23.50 -5.79
N ASN A 41 9.64 -23.95 -4.76
CA ASN A 41 8.41 -23.30 -4.29
C ASN A 41 8.65 -21.85 -3.92
N LEU A 42 9.76 -21.57 -3.20
CA LEU A 42 10.15 -20.21 -2.86
C LEU A 42 10.42 -19.36 -4.11
N ASN A 43 11.07 -19.92 -5.13
CA ASN A 43 11.33 -19.21 -6.39
C ASN A 43 10.04 -18.85 -7.13
N THR A 44 9.06 -19.75 -7.16
CA THR A 44 7.74 -19.48 -7.76
C THR A 44 7.04 -18.35 -7.03
N ILE A 45 6.93 -18.43 -5.70
CA ILE A 45 6.29 -17.40 -4.88
C ILE A 45 7.00 -16.05 -5.06
N MET A 46 8.33 -16.02 -4.98
CA MET A 46 9.10 -14.77 -5.21
C MET A 46 8.82 -14.18 -6.60
N TYR A 47 8.76 -15.00 -7.64
CA TYR A 47 8.50 -14.53 -9.00
C TYR A 47 7.07 -14.01 -9.17
N GLU A 48 6.06 -14.73 -8.66
CA GLU A 48 4.66 -14.31 -8.72
C GLU A 48 4.42 -13.03 -7.92
N THR A 49 4.94 -12.94 -6.70
CA THR A 49 4.83 -11.74 -5.87
C THR A 49 5.55 -10.55 -6.52
N LEU A 50 6.78 -10.74 -7.00
CA LEU A 50 7.51 -9.66 -7.69
C LEU A 50 6.79 -9.24 -8.97
N LYS A 51 6.22 -10.18 -9.72
CA LYS A 51 5.41 -9.90 -10.91
C LYS A 51 4.14 -9.13 -10.58
N TYR A 52 3.49 -9.42 -9.45
CA TYR A 52 2.32 -8.67 -8.98
C TYR A 52 2.72 -7.25 -8.57
N ILE A 53 3.73 -7.09 -7.71
CA ILE A 53 4.18 -5.78 -7.24
C ILE A 53 4.78 -4.93 -8.37
N SER A 54 5.38 -5.54 -9.39
CA SER A 54 5.88 -4.79 -10.56
C SER A 54 4.77 -4.16 -11.39
N LYS A 55 3.51 -4.58 -11.21
CA LYS A 55 2.33 -3.99 -11.84
C LYS A 55 1.70 -2.87 -11.00
N THR A 56 2.11 -2.70 -9.75
CA THR A 56 1.59 -1.64 -8.89
C THR A 56 2.44 -0.38 -9.04
N PRO A 57 1.88 0.81 -8.77
CA PRO A 57 2.61 2.08 -8.86
C PRO A 57 3.79 2.19 -7.88
N CYS A 58 3.93 1.22 -6.97
CA CYS A 58 5.06 1.09 -6.04
C CYS A 58 6.42 0.91 -6.75
N ARG A 59 6.43 0.47 -8.01
CA ARG A 59 7.67 0.27 -8.79
C ARG A 59 8.46 1.56 -9.01
N TYR A 60 7.77 2.69 -9.15
CA TYR A 60 8.40 3.98 -9.44
C TYR A 60 8.72 4.77 -8.18
N GLN A 61 8.28 4.31 -7.02
CA GLN A 61 8.55 4.96 -5.74
C GLN A 61 10.02 4.81 -5.35
N SER A 62 10.56 5.84 -4.70
CA SER A 62 11.90 5.82 -4.12
C SER A 62 11.84 5.94 -2.59
N PRO A 63 12.90 5.54 -1.87
CA PRO A 63 12.92 5.68 -0.41
C PRO A 63 12.87 7.14 0.04
N GLU A 64 13.32 8.10 -0.80
CA GLU A 64 13.12 9.52 -0.54
C GLU A 64 11.64 9.89 -0.60
N THR A 65 10.94 9.48 -1.66
CA THR A 65 9.51 9.73 -1.85
C THR A 65 8.67 9.17 -0.71
N VAL A 66 8.95 7.95 -0.25
CA VAL A 66 8.24 7.32 0.87
C VAL A 66 8.42 8.13 2.16
N ARG A 67 9.64 8.65 2.41
CA ARG A 67 9.91 9.49 3.59
C ARG A 67 9.18 10.82 3.50
N GLU A 68 9.23 11.47 2.34
CA GLU A 68 8.54 12.73 2.09
C GLU A 68 7.03 12.58 2.27
N PHE A 69 6.46 11.49 1.73
CA PHE A 69 5.07 11.12 1.94
C PHE A 69 4.77 10.94 3.44
N LEU A 70 5.57 10.17 4.17
CA LEU A 70 5.37 9.97 5.60
C LEU A 70 5.46 11.26 6.41
N VAL A 71 6.26 12.25 5.98
CA VAL A 71 6.36 13.57 6.63
C VAL A 71 5.13 14.41 6.33
N ALA A 72 4.71 14.53 5.08
CA ALA A 72 3.52 15.28 4.69
C ALA A 72 2.23 14.69 5.32
N MET A 73 2.20 13.37 5.48
CA MET A 73 1.09 12.64 6.09
C MET A 73 1.06 12.74 7.62
N LYS A 74 2.03 13.39 8.29
CA LYS A 74 2.03 13.56 9.76
C LYS A 74 0.90 14.46 10.22
N ASP A 75 0.58 15.48 9.44
CA ASP A 75 -0.40 16.50 9.81
C ASP A 75 -1.84 15.97 9.66
N HIS A 76 -2.02 14.88 8.93
CA HIS A 76 -3.28 14.15 8.83
C HIS A 76 -3.41 13.11 9.96
N LYS A 77 -4.56 13.11 10.65
CA LYS A 77 -4.96 12.14 11.70
C LYS A 77 -5.28 10.75 11.12
N LEU A 78 -4.38 10.20 10.32
CA LEU A 78 -4.49 8.88 9.72
C LEU A 78 -3.70 7.84 10.52
N THR A 79 -4.26 6.66 10.65
CA THR A 79 -3.60 5.48 11.23
C THR A 79 -2.47 4.99 10.32
N LYS A 80 -1.54 4.23 10.90
CA LYS A 80 -0.41 3.64 10.14
C LYS A 80 -0.88 2.73 9.01
N ALA A 81 -2.00 2.02 9.19
CA ALA A 81 -2.55 1.12 8.19
C ALA A 81 -3.16 1.90 7.01
N GLU A 82 -3.85 3.01 7.26
CA GLU A 82 -4.40 3.87 6.22
C GLU A 82 -3.29 4.54 5.41
N LYS A 83 -2.27 5.10 6.09
CA LYS A 83 -1.07 5.67 5.42
C LYS A 83 -0.40 4.63 4.51
N LEU A 84 -0.31 3.38 4.97
CA LEU A 84 0.27 2.29 4.20
C LEU A 84 -0.57 1.93 2.97
N GLN A 85 -1.89 1.87 3.10
CA GLN A 85 -2.77 1.58 1.97
C GLN A 85 -2.71 2.68 0.91
N LEU A 86 -2.73 3.94 1.33
CA LEU A 86 -2.58 5.09 0.42
C LEU A 86 -1.24 5.04 -0.33
N LEU A 87 -0.16 4.66 0.37
CA LEU A 87 1.15 4.45 -0.24
C LEU A 87 1.15 3.29 -1.26
N ASN A 88 0.44 2.20 -0.96
CA ASN A 88 0.41 0.99 -1.78
C ASN A 88 -0.47 1.12 -3.04
N HIS A 89 -1.61 1.80 -2.93
CA HIS A 89 -2.59 1.92 -4.00
C HIS A 89 -2.48 3.20 -4.82
N ARG A 90 -1.87 4.27 -4.28
CA ARG A 90 -1.76 5.58 -4.91
C ARG A 90 -3.10 6.03 -5.53
N PRO A 91 -4.10 6.35 -4.69
CA PRO A 91 -5.40 6.74 -5.19
C PRO A 91 -5.30 8.03 -6.04
N VAL A 92 -6.03 8.04 -7.14
CA VAL A 92 -6.10 9.16 -8.09
C VAL A 92 -7.41 9.95 -7.96
N SER A 93 -8.37 9.42 -7.19
CA SER A 93 -9.65 10.07 -6.92
C SER A 93 -9.97 10.12 -5.42
N ALA A 94 -10.71 11.15 -5.01
CA ALA A 94 -11.22 11.29 -3.65
C ALA A 94 -12.11 10.10 -3.24
N VAL A 95 -12.86 9.54 -4.20
CA VAL A 95 -13.71 8.36 -3.99
C VAL A 95 -12.88 7.12 -3.65
N GLU A 96 -11.73 6.95 -4.31
CA GLU A 96 -10.82 5.84 -4.03
C GLU A 96 -10.18 5.97 -2.64
N ILE A 97 -9.80 7.18 -2.23
CA ILE A 97 -9.33 7.43 -0.85
C ILE A 97 -10.40 6.99 0.14
N GLN A 98 -11.65 7.39 -0.10
CA GLN A 98 -12.76 7.08 0.80
C GLN A 98 -13.02 5.57 0.88
N LEU A 99 -13.00 4.87 -0.25
CA LEU A 99 -13.09 3.41 -0.33
C LEU A 99 -11.96 2.73 0.45
N VAL A 100 -10.71 3.17 0.28
CA VAL A 100 -9.55 2.61 0.98
C VAL A 100 -9.63 2.83 2.50
N LEU A 101 -10.13 4.00 2.93
CA LEU A 101 -10.34 4.31 4.34
C LEU A 101 -11.53 3.53 4.94
N ASP A 102 -12.56 3.23 4.15
CA ASP A 102 -13.75 2.50 4.59
C ASP A 102 -13.61 0.96 4.49
N GLU A 103 -12.76 0.43 3.60
CA GLU A 103 -12.48 -1.02 3.48
C GLU A 103 -11.63 -1.57 4.64
N MET A 104 -10.95 -0.69 5.39
CA MET A 104 -10.35 -1.11 6.65
C MET A 104 -11.48 -1.47 7.62
N PRO A 105 -11.50 -2.70 8.19
CA PRO A 105 -12.45 -3.01 9.23
C PRO A 105 -12.14 -2.11 10.43
N ARG A 106 -12.77 -0.93 10.49
CA ARG A 106 -13.02 -0.21 11.73
C ARG A 106 -13.67 -1.26 12.59
N SER A 107 -12.92 -1.81 13.53
CA SER A 107 -13.15 -3.13 14.13
C SER A 107 -14.47 -3.18 14.91
N ARG A 108 -15.59 -3.21 14.20
CA ARG A 108 -16.93 -3.01 14.76
C ARG A 108 -17.72 -4.30 14.82
N GLU A 109 -17.35 -5.34 14.06
CA GLU A 109 -18.09 -6.60 14.10
C GLU A 109 -17.14 -7.80 14.34
N SER A 110 -17.39 -8.50 15.45
CA SER A 110 -16.82 -9.78 15.91
C SER A 110 -15.76 -9.82 17.03
N LEU A 111 -15.61 -8.77 17.86
CA LEU A 111 -14.77 -8.88 19.06
C LEU A 111 -15.38 -9.70 20.22
N SER A 112 -16.58 -10.27 20.10
CA SER A 112 -17.20 -11.04 21.21
C SER A 112 -16.49 -12.37 21.52
N GLY A 113 -15.55 -12.83 20.67
CA GLY A 113 -14.79 -14.06 20.86
C GLY A 113 -13.30 -13.92 21.19
N TYR A 114 -12.75 -12.69 21.25
CA TYR A 114 -11.30 -12.48 21.39
C TYR A 114 -10.89 -12.02 22.81
N PRO A 115 -9.71 -12.42 23.31
CA PRO A 115 -9.25 -12.12 24.66
C PRO A 115 -9.10 -10.60 24.90
N MET A 116 -9.53 -10.11 26.06
CA MET A 116 -9.60 -8.68 26.45
C MET A 116 -8.35 -7.82 26.14
N LYS A 117 -7.15 -8.41 26.06
CA LYS A 117 -5.90 -7.70 25.72
C LYS A 117 -5.87 -7.22 24.26
N THR A 118 -6.45 -7.96 23.32
CA THR A 118 -6.55 -7.56 21.90
C THR A 118 -7.67 -6.54 21.67
N GLN A 119 -8.74 -6.59 22.48
CA GLN A 119 -9.79 -5.56 22.48
C GLN A 119 -9.28 -4.19 22.91
N LYS A 120 -8.35 -4.13 23.87
CA LYS A 120 -7.75 -2.86 24.35
C LYS A 120 -6.85 -2.21 23.31
N LEU A 121 -6.13 -3.01 22.50
CA LEU A 121 -5.29 -2.50 21.42
C LEU A 121 -6.14 -2.05 20.22
N GLY A 122 -7.20 -2.81 19.89
CA GLY A 122 -8.17 -2.42 18.85
C GLY A 122 -8.94 -1.13 19.18
N LYS A 123 -9.40 -0.96 20.44
CA LYS A 123 -10.09 0.26 20.87
C LYS A 123 -9.19 1.51 20.81
N LYS A 124 -7.91 1.39 21.16
CA LYS A 124 -6.97 2.52 21.14
C LYS A 124 -6.60 2.96 19.72
N MET A 125 -6.74 2.08 18.72
CA MET A 125 -6.52 2.39 17.30
C MET A 125 -7.76 3.00 16.62
N VAL A 126 -8.94 2.88 17.24
CA VAL A 126 -10.22 3.35 16.68
C VAL A 126 -10.60 4.74 17.22
N GLU A 127 -10.31 5.06 18.48
CA GLU A 127 -10.65 6.39 19.06
C GLU A 127 -9.90 7.58 18.42
N GLU A 128 -8.80 7.36 17.68
CA GLU A 128 -8.11 8.44 16.93
C GLU A 128 -8.65 8.68 15.50
N SER A 129 -9.55 7.83 14.98
CA SER A 129 -10.05 7.90 13.58
C SER A 129 -11.57 8.18 13.48
N GLU A 130 -12.20 8.68 14.56
CA GLU A 130 -13.65 8.99 14.58
C GLU A 130 -14.02 10.38 14.02
N GLU A 131 -13.05 11.24 13.72
CA GLU A 131 -13.32 12.50 13.03
C GLU A 131 -13.20 12.26 11.52
N ARG A 132 -14.35 12.18 10.85
CA ARG A 132 -14.46 12.22 9.39
C ARG A 132 -13.51 13.30 8.86
N LEU A 133 -12.46 12.91 8.15
CA LEU A 133 -11.67 13.86 7.37
C LEU A 133 -12.65 14.67 6.51
N THR A 134 -12.54 15.99 6.55
CA THR A 134 -13.41 16.84 5.73
C THR A 134 -13.09 16.63 4.25
N GLU A 135 -14.03 16.91 3.35
CA GLU A 135 -13.78 16.82 1.90
C GLU A 135 -12.54 17.62 1.49
N GLU A 136 -12.33 18.80 2.09
CA GLU A 136 -11.14 19.62 1.90
C GLU A 136 -9.85 18.90 2.34
N GLN A 137 -9.88 18.15 3.44
CA GLN A 137 -8.74 17.35 3.88
C GLN A 137 -8.49 16.17 2.95
N ILE A 138 -9.54 15.55 2.40
CA ILE A 138 -9.43 14.46 1.42
C ILE A 138 -8.84 14.99 0.10
N GLU A 139 -9.26 16.16 -0.35
CA GLU A 139 -8.71 16.79 -1.55
C GLU A 139 -7.24 17.21 -1.35
N SER A 140 -6.93 17.82 -0.21
CA SER A 140 -5.54 18.17 0.15
C SER A 140 -4.66 16.93 0.26
N LEU A 141 -5.20 15.83 0.81
CA LEU A 141 -4.54 14.54 0.87
C LEU A 141 -4.28 13.98 -0.52
N LEU A 142 -5.28 14.03 -1.40
CA LEU A 142 -5.17 13.57 -2.79
C LEU A 142 -4.11 14.35 -3.56
N GLN A 143 -4.08 15.68 -3.41
CA GLN A 143 -3.04 16.53 -4.01
C GLN A 143 -1.65 16.16 -3.48
N THR A 144 -1.53 15.92 -2.18
CA THR A 144 -0.26 15.53 -1.56
C THR A 144 0.22 14.17 -2.08
N VAL A 145 -0.68 13.18 -2.15
CA VAL A 145 -0.43 11.83 -2.69
C VAL A 145 0.02 11.91 -4.16
N THR A 146 -0.70 12.65 -4.99
CA THR A 146 -0.43 12.74 -6.43
C THR A 146 0.84 13.52 -6.76
N ASN A 147 1.17 14.55 -5.96
CA ASN A 147 2.39 15.35 -6.13
C ASN A 147 3.66 14.61 -5.67
N ILE A 148 3.57 13.84 -4.58
CA ILE A 148 4.74 13.15 -4.01
C ILE A 148 4.95 11.80 -4.70
N LEU A 149 3.90 10.98 -4.84
CA LEU A 149 4.05 9.63 -5.37
C LEU A 149 4.08 9.63 -6.91
N PRO A 150 5.16 9.14 -7.54
CA PRO A 150 5.22 8.99 -8.99
C PRO A 150 4.16 7.99 -9.45
N GLY A 151 3.35 8.40 -10.44
CA GLY A 151 2.34 7.56 -11.07
C GLY A 151 2.93 6.69 -12.16
N ASP A 152 2.17 5.69 -12.58
CA ASP A 152 2.49 4.99 -13.81
C ASP A 152 2.28 5.95 -15.00
N PRO A 153 3.31 6.20 -15.83
CA PRO A 153 3.16 7.04 -17.01
C PRO A 153 2.12 6.50 -18.02
N GLU A 154 1.79 5.20 -18.00
CA GLU A 154 0.78 4.62 -18.88
C GLU A 154 -0.67 4.93 -18.45
N GLU A 155 -0.96 5.03 -17.14
CA GLU A 155 -2.30 5.43 -16.65
C GLU A 155 -2.59 6.90 -16.95
N GLN A 156 -1.60 7.77 -16.77
CA GLN A 156 -1.71 9.20 -17.11
C GLN A 156 -1.97 9.42 -18.61
N GLN A 157 -1.45 8.56 -19.48
CA GLN A 157 -1.72 8.60 -20.92
C GLN A 157 -3.13 8.09 -21.28
N ARG A 158 -3.67 7.09 -20.58
CA ARG A 158 -5.03 6.59 -20.81
C ARG A 158 -6.08 7.59 -20.34
N ASP A 159 -5.90 8.19 -19.17
CA ASP A 159 -6.81 9.23 -18.67
C ASP A 159 -6.80 10.48 -19.57
N SER A 160 -5.62 10.85 -20.11
CA SER A 160 -5.50 11.95 -21.06
C SER A 160 -6.16 11.63 -22.41
N ALA A 161 -6.11 10.38 -22.88
CA ALA A 161 -6.75 9.95 -24.12
C ALA A 161 -8.29 9.91 -23.98
N MET A 162 -8.82 9.41 -22.86
CA MET A 162 -10.26 9.39 -22.59
C MET A 162 -10.86 10.81 -22.46
N ALA A 163 -10.11 11.75 -21.87
CA ALA A 163 -10.54 13.15 -21.79
C ALA A 163 -10.58 13.88 -23.15
N THR A 164 -9.85 13.38 -24.16
CA THR A 164 -9.88 13.93 -25.52
C THR A 164 -11.01 13.37 -26.38
N GLU A 165 -11.58 12.22 -26.04
CA GLU A 165 -12.66 11.59 -26.82
C GLU A 165 -14.06 12.15 -26.48
N ASP A 166 -14.29 12.64 -25.26
CA ASP A 166 -15.59 13.22 -24.85
C ASP A 166 -15.90 14.58 -25.50
N ARG A 167 -14.90 15.26 -26.08
CA ARG A 167 -15.10 16.53 -26.82
C ARG A 167 -15.43 16.35 -28.31
N GLY A 168 -15.51 15.11 -28.81
CA GLY A 168 -15.66 14.81 -30.23
C GLY A 168 -17.09 14.71 -30.77
N ASP A 169 -18.13 14.63 -29.93
CA ASP A 169 -19.50 14.26 -30.37
C ASP A 169 -20.56 15.35 -30.10
N GLN A 170 -20.21 16.61 -30.33
CA GLN A 170 -21.18 17.70 -30.56
C GLN A 170 -20.71 18.58 -31.72
N ALA A 171 -20.97 18.13 -32.96
CA ALA A 171 -20.94 18.96 -34.16
C ALA A 171 -22.02 18.50 -35.15
#